data_AF-A0A915Y053-F1
#
_entry.id   AF-A0A915Y053-F1
#
_cell.length_a   1.000
_cell.length_b   1.000
_cell.length_c   1.000
_cell.angle_alpha   90.00
_cell.angle_beta   90.00
_cell.angle_gamma   90.00
#
_symmetry.space_group_name_H-M   'P 1'
#
loop_
_entity.id
_entity.type
_entity.pdbx_description
1 polymer ?
#
loop_
_entity_poly.entity_id
_entity_poly.type
_entity_poly.pdbx_seq_one_letter_code
_entity_poly.pdbx_strand_id
1 'polypeptide(L)'
;MSDGSKRITLAGGLERTTTSVAIKDDGSLIVEFYDFSADAHHALGRDVAFIMAVRADNKQHLLNCLLIEEQIDETSALNSDELLLRLMEKRFKDFFEVKAFFQNKNIPHEEICDDWA
;
A
#
# COMPACT_ATOMS: atom_id res chain seq x y z
N MET A 1 8.10 20.55 -6.25
CA MET A 1 9.03 19.58 -6.86
C MET A 1 8.32 18.24 -6.79
N SER A 2 8.02 17.63 -7.93
CA SER A 2 7.42 16.29 -7.93
C SER A 2 8.53 15.32 -7.54
N ASP A 3 8.42 14.68 -6.39
CA ASP A 3 9.47 13.88 -5.72
C ASP A 3 9.80 12.55 -6.43
N GLY A 4 9.65 12.46 -7.76
CA GLY A 4 9.93 11.25 -8.56
C GLY A 4 9.03 10.03 -8.28
N SER A 5 8.41 9.96 -7.11
CA SER A 5 7.64 8.85 -6.61
C SER A 5 6.29 8.71 -7.32
N LYS A 6 6.00 7.48 -7.76
CA LYS A 6 4.69 7.10 -8.30
C LYS A 6 3.79 6.75 -7.11
N ARG A 7 2.64 7.42 -6.99
CA ARG A 7 1.70 7.25 -5.87
C ARG A 7 0.27 7.15 -6.37
N ILE A 8 -0.52 6.33 -5.69
CA ILE A 8 -1.98 6.25 -5.81
C ILE A 8 -2.62 6.42 -4.42
N THR A 9 -3.90 6.76 -4.40
CA THR A 9 -4.73 6.77 -3.19
C THR A 9 -5.82 5.72 -3.37
N LEU A 10 -6.00 4.83 -2.40
CA LEU A 10 -7.05 3.83 -2.47
C LEU A 10 -8.40 4.48 -2.13
N ALA A 11 -9.45 4.09 -2.86
CA ALA A 11 -10.73 4.79 -2.86
C ALA A 11 -11.61 4.53 -1.64
N GLY A 12 -11.21 3.61 -0.75
CA GLY A 12 -11.99 3.26 0.43
C GLY A 12 -11.24 3.41 1.75
N GLY A 13 -12.02 3.29 2.82
CA GLY A 13 -11.61 3.53 4.19
C GLY A 13 -12.79 4.03 5.01
N LEU A 14 -12.61 4.15 6.31
CA LEU A 14 -13.55 4.82 7.20
C LEU A 14 -13.54 6.33 6.95
N GLU A 15 -14.59 7.02 7.40
CA GLU A 15 -14.61 8.49 7.33
C GLU A 15 -13.36 9.07 8.02
N ARG A 16 -12.73 10.06 7.39
CA ARG A 16 -11.48 10.70 7.89
C ARG A 16 -10.26 9.77 7.96
N THR A 17 -10.25 8.70 7.19
CA THR A 17 -9.04 7.90 6.94
C THR A 17 -8.56 8.08 5.51
N THR A 18 -7.28 7.85 5.26
CA THR A 18 -6.74 7.80 3.90
C THR A 18 -5.69 6.71 3.79
N THR A 19 -5.77 5.92 2.72
CA THR A 19 -4.72 4.95 2.36
C THR A 19 -4.03 5.41 1.09
N SER A 20 -2.70 5.50 1.12
CA SER A 20 -1.91 5.75 -0.10
C SER A 20 -0.86 4.67 -0.31
N VAL A 21 -0.57 4.41 -1.57
CA VAL A 21 0.44 3.42 -1.98
C VAL A 21 1.44 4.12 -2.88
N ALA A 22 2.72 4.01 -2.57
CA ALA A 22 3.78 4.68 -3.32
C ALA A 22 4.96 3.76 -3.59
N ILE A 23 5.59 3.94 -4.75
CA ILE A 23 6.94 3.43 -5.02
C ILE A 23 7.93 4.55 -4.72
N LYS A 24 8.88 4.29 -3.82
CA LYS A 24 9.96 5.22 -3.47
C LYS A 24 11.12 5.09 -4.46
N ASP A 25 12.05 6.05 -4.44
CA ASP A 25 13.21 6.07 -5.34
C ASP A 25 14.16 4.88 -5.15
N ASP A 26 14.20 4.30 -3.95
CA ASP A 26 14.94 3.07 -3.67
C ASP A 26 14.26 1.80 -4.20
N GLY A 27 13.10 1.96 -4.85
CA GLY A 27 12.28 0.89 -5.40
C GLY A 27 11.43 0.17 -4.36
N SER A 28 11.38 0.59 -3.10
CA SER A 28 10.44 0.02 -2.13
C SER A 28 9.00 0.43 -2.44
N LEU A 29 8.05 -0.44 -2.09
CA LEU A 29 6.62 -0.12 -2.08
C LEU A 29 6.22 0.20 -0.64
N ILE A 30 5.62 1.37 -0.44
CA ILE A 30 5.12 1.83 0.85
C ILE A 30 3.60 1.97 0.78
N VAL A 31 2.91 1.40 1.76
CA VAL A 31 1.47 1.54 1.95
C VAL A 31 1.26 2.30 3.26
N GLU A 32 0.74 3.51 3.18
CA GLU A 32 0.51 4.41 4.32
C GLU A 32 -0.98 4.48 4.60
N PHE A 33 -1.39 4.30 5.84
CA PHE A 33 -2.73 4.58 6.33
C PHE A 33 -2.68 5.64 7.40
N TYR A 34 -3.44 6.70 7.22
CA TYR A 34 -3.61 7.75 8.22
C TYR A 34 -5.04 7.75 8.73
N ASP A 35 -5.18 7.81 10.05
CA ASP A 35 -6.45 7.95 10.75
C ASP A 35 -6.51 9.30 11.47
N PHE A 36 -7.38 10.19 10.98
CA PHE A 36 -7.65 11.51 11.53
C PHE A 36 -9.02 11.54 12.24
N SER A 37 -9.55 10.38 12.64
CA SER A 37 -10.84 10.28 13.32
C SER A 37 -10.75 10.75 14.77
N ALA A 38 -11.89 11.21 15.29
CA ALA A 38 -11.99 11.55 16.71
C ALA A 38 -11.72 10.34 17.62
N ASP A 39 -12.00 9.12 17.12
CA ASP A 39 -11.75 7.88 17.85
C ASP A 39 -10.26 7.58 17.96
N ALA A 40 -9.46 7.79 16.90
CA ALA A 40 -8.00 7.70 16.96
C ALA A 40 -7.44 8.73 17.97
N HIS A 41 -7.91 9.97 17.89
CA HIS A 41 -7.52 11.01 18.84
C HIS A 41 -7.94 10.69 20.28
N HIS A 42 -9.12 10.11 20.49
CA HIS A 42 -9.59 9.70 21.83
C HIS A 42 -8.81 8.52 22.40
N ALA A 43 -8.48 7.54 21.55
CA ALA A 43 -7.82 6.31 21.97
C ALA A 43 -6.31 6.51 22.20
N LEU A 44 -5.67 7.35 21.38
CA LEU A 44 -4.21 7.47 21.31
C LEU A 44 -3.71 8.91 21.56
N GLY A 45 -4.62 9.86 21.75
CA GLY A 45 -4.32 11.26 22.05
C GLY A 45 -3.86 12.10 20.84
N ARG A 46 -3.82 11.50 19.64
CA ARG A 46 -3.17 12.06 18.45
C ARG A 46 -3.53 11.30 17.17
N ASP A 47 -3.06 11.76 16.02
CA ASP A 47 -3.28 11.12 14.72
C ASP A 47 -2.37 9.89 14.59
N VAL A 48 -2.79 8.86 13.85
CA VAL A 48 -1.98 7.64 13.73
C VAL A 48 -1.68 7.30 12.29
N ALA A 49 -0.41 6.96 12.06
CA ALA A 49 0.07 6.44 10.78
C ALA A 49 0.52 4.99 10.91
N PHE A 50 -0.16 4.10 10.18
CA PHE A 50 0.30 2.73 9.97
C PHE A 50 0.98 2.63 8.61
N ILE A 51 2.18 2.06 8.57
CA ILE A 51 2.99 1.94 7.37
C ILE A 51 3.35 0.47 7.16
N MET A 52 3.14 -0.04 5.94
CA MET A 52 3.71 -1.30 5.49
C MET A 52 4.74 -1.03 4.40
N ALA A 53 5.95 -1.59 4.55
CA ALA A 53 7.04 -1.45 3.60
C ALA A 53 7.41 -2.80 2.99
N VAL A 54 7.34 -2.89 1.65
CA VAL A 54 7.85 -4.03 0.87
C VAL A 54 9.14 -3.60 0.19
N ARG A 55 10.24 -4.28 0.51
CA ARG A 55 11.55 -4.03 -0.10
C ARG A 55 11.51 -4.26 -1.60
N ALA A 56 12.36 -3.54 -2.35
CA ALA A 56 12.44 -3.63 -3.80
C ALA A 56 12.57 -5.08 -4.32
N ASP A 57 13.41 -5.89 -3.68
CA ASP A 57 13.65 -7.30 -4.04
C ASP A 57 12.40 -8.20 -3.91
N ASN A 58 11.42 -7.79 -3.10
CA ASN A 58 10.19 -8.54 -2.87
C ASN A 58 9.03 -8.09 -3.78
N LYS A 59 9.17 -6.97 -4.52
CA LYS A 59 8.10 -6.45 -5.38
C LYS A 59 7.71 -7.40 -6.50
N GLN A 60 8.67 -8.11 -7.09
CA GLN A 60 8.37 -9.06 -8.16
C GLN A 60 7.51 -10.22 -7.64
N HIS A 61 7.77 -10.69 -6.43
CA HIS A 61 6.96 -11.71 -5.79
C HIS A 61 5.52 -11.21 -5.57
N LEU A 62 5.37 -10.01 -5.02
CA LEU A 62 4.07 -9.37 -4.85
C LEU A 62 3.31 -9.23 -6.17
N LEU A 63 3.97 -8.71 -7.22
CA LEU A 63 3.38 -8.54 -8.55
C LEU A 63 2.90 -9.88 -9.11
N ASN A 64 3.71 -10.93 -9.01
CA ASN A 64 3.33 -12.27 -9.47
C ASN A 64 2.10 -12.80 -8.71
N CYS A 65 2.02 -12.58 -7.39
CA CYS A 65 0.85 -12.97 -6.60
C CYS A 65 -0.42 -12.23 -7.04
N LEU A 66 -0.33 -10.95 -7.36
CA LEU A 66 -1.46 -10.16 -7.86
C LEU A 66 -1.92 -10.62 -9.25
N LEU A 67 -0.97 -10.87 -10.16
CA LEU A 67 -1.28 -11.34 -11.52
C LEU A 67 -2.01 -12.70 -11.52
N ILE A 68 -1.54 -13.65 -10.70
CA ILE A 68 -2.16 -14.97 -10.56
C ILE A 68 -3.60 -14.84 -10.03
N GLU A 69 -3.80 -14.02 -9.01
CA GLU A 69 -5.12 -13.83 -8.39
C GLU A 69 -6.13 -13.14 -9.31
N GLU A 70 -5.68 -12.14 -10.07
CA GLU A 70 -6.52 -11.44 -11.03
C GLU A 70 -6.71 -12.23 -12.34
N GLN A 71 -6.04 -13.39 -12.48
CA GLN A 71 -5.99 -14.19 -13.72
C GLN A 71 -5.57 -13.34 -14.92
N ILE A 72 -4.65 -12.40 -14.69
CA ILE A 72 -4.15 -11.48 -15.70
C ILE A 72 -2.90 -12.08 -16.33
N ASP A 73 -3.02 -12.43 -17.60
CA ASP A 73 -1.90 -12.84 -18.46
C ASP A 73 -1.36 -11.61 -19.22
N GLU A 74 -1.07 -10.52 -18.49
CA GLU A 74 -0.55 -9.30 -19.12
C GLU A 74 0.97 -9.37 -19.31
N THR A 75 1.37 -9.51 -20.56
CA THR A 75 2.69 -9.16 -21.12
C THR A 75 2.76 -7.67 -21.51
N SER A 76 2.05 -6.81 -20.76
CA SER A 76 1.87 -5.40 -21.06
C SER A 76 3.19 -4.63 -21.02
N ALA A 77 3.38 -3.70 -21.96
CA ALA A 77 4.55 -2.81 -22.07
C ALA A 77 4.64 -1.74 -20.96
N LEU A 78 3.79 -1.83 -19.92
CA LEU A 78 3.87 -0.99 -18.73
C LEU A 78 5.13 -1.34 -17.93
N ASN A 79 5.74 -0.31 -17.32
CA ASN A 79 6.77 -0.55 -16.32
C ASN A 79 6.16 -1.38 -15.16
N SER A 80 6.91 -2.34 -14.62
CA SER A 80 6.48 -3.23 -13.53
C SER A 80 5.91 -2.46 -12.33
N ASP A 81 6.43 -1.27 -12.05
CA ASP A 81 5.93 -0.41 -10.96
C ASP A 81 4.56 0.22 -11.26
N GLU A 82 4.33 0.64 -12.50
CA GLU A 82 3.01 1.16 -12.91
C GLU A 82 1.95 0.08 -12.91
N LEU A 83 2.32 -1.11 -13.40
CA LEU A 83 1.44 -2.27 -13.37
C LEU A 83 1.11 -2.66 -11.92
N LEU A 84 2.11 -2.71 -11.04
CA LEU A 84 1.91 -3.00 -9.62
C LEU A 84 0.93 -2.01 -8.98
N LEU A 85 1.16 -0.70 -9.14
CA LEU A 85 0.26 0.31 -8.57
C LEU A 85 -1.15 0.20 -9.15
N ARG A 86 -1.30 0.00 -10.46
CA ARG A 86 -2.61 -0.17 -11.09
C ARG A 86 -3.37 -1.39 -10.54
N LEU A 87 -2.67 -2.51 -10.33
CA LEU A 87 -3.28 -3.71 -9.75
C LEU A 87 -3.67 -3.48 -8.29
N MET A 88 -2.83 -2.78 -7.52
CA MET A 88 -3.14 -2.38 -6.14
C MET A 88 -4.41 -1.51 -6.07
N GLU A 89 -4.50 -0.48 -6.92
CA GLU A 89 -5.66 0.42 -7.01
C GLU A 89 -6.94 -0.31 -7.38
N LYS A 90 -6.86 -1.24 -8.36
CA LYS A 90 -8.01 -2.01 -8.83
C LYS A 90 -8.50 -3.02 -7.80
N ARG A 91 -7.57 -3.67 -7.09
CA ARG A 91 -7.88 -4.81 -6.22
C ARG A 91 -8.27 -4.40 -4.81
N PHE A 92 -7.57 -3.42 -4.23
CA PHE A 92 -7.69 -3.12 -2.81
C PHE A 92 -8.49 -1.85 -2.59
N LYS A 93 -9.44 -1.96 -1.66
CA LYS A 93 -10.23 -0.82 -1.22
C LYS A 93 -9.47 0.05 -0.23
N ASP A 94 -8.74 -0.55 0.70
CA ASP A 94 -8.08 0.13 1.81
C ASP A 94 -6.86 -0.63 2.33
N PHE A 95 -6.18 -0.04 3.33
CA PHE A 95 -5.00 -0.61 3.98
C PHE A 95 -5.22 -2.00 4.57
N PHE A 96 -6.40 -2.26 5.15
CA PHE A 96 -6.66 -3.52 5.84
C PHE A 96 -6.81 -4.67 4.86
N GLU A 97 -7.40 -4.42 3.69
CA GLU A 97 -7.42 -5.40 2.60
C GLU A 97 -6.00 -5.71 2.08
N VAL A 98 -5.15 -4.68 1.92
CA VAL A 98 -3.74 -4.89 1.54
C VAL A 98 -3.02 -5.72 2.59
N LYS A 99 -3.19 -5.39 3.88
CA LYS A 99 -2.57 -6.11 5.00
C LYS A 99 -2.99 -7.57 5.04
N ALA A 100 -4.30 -7.82 4.95
CA ALA A 100 -4.84 -9.18 4.92
C ALA A 100 -4.28 -9.97 3.73
N PHE A 101 -4.16 -9.34 2.56
CA PHE A 101 -3.57 -9.98 1.39
C PHE A 101 -2.09 -10.32 1.60
N PHE A 102 -1.29 -9.38 2.11
CA PHE A 102 0.13 -9.61 2.39
C PHE A 102 0.34 -10.77 3.36
N GLN A 103 -0.46 -10.82 4.43
CA GLN A 103 -0.43 -11.91 5.41
C GLN A 103 -0.84 -13.25 4.77
N ASN A 104 -1.96 -13.29 4.04
CA ASN A 104 -2.46 -14.52 3.42
C ASN A 104 -1.52 -15.09 2.35
N LYS A 105 -0.81 -14.22 1.62
CA LYS A 105 0.14 -14.62 0.58
C LYS A 105 1.58 -14.73 1.08
N ASN A 106 1.83 -14.49 2.38
CA ASN A 106 3.15 -14.45 2.97
C ASN A 106 4.11 -13.48 2.24
N ILE A 107 3.60 -12.32 1.82
CA ILE A 107 4.42 -11.28 1.19
C ILE A 107 5.34 -10.70 2.27
N PRO A 108 6.67 -10.74 2.12
CA PRO A 108 7.57 -10.15 3.12
C PRO A 108 7.43 -8.63 3.16
N HIS A 109 7.07 -8.10 4.32
CA HIS A 109 6.92 -6.68 4.58
C HIS A 109 7.29 -6.34 6.02
N GLU A 110 7.65 -5.08 6.25
CA GLU A 110 7.84 -4.51 7.59
C GLU A 110 6.61 -3.68 7.94
N GLU A 111 6.10 -3.83 9.17
CA GLU A 111 5.04 -2.99 9.71
C GLU A 111 5.66 -1.95 10.66
N ILE A 112 5.39 -0.67 10.40
CA ILE A 112 5.81 0.45 11.23
C ILE A 112 4.54 1.17 11.69
N CYS A 113 4.41 1.35 13.00
CA CYS A 113 3.43 2.26 13.58
C CYS A 113 4.19 3.52 13.97
N ASP A 114 3.97 4.62 13.25
CA ASP A 114 4.53 5.91 13.64
C ASP A 114 3.51 6.60 14.55
N ASP A 115 3.87 6.69 15.82
CA ASP A 115 3.04 7.29 16.84
C ASP A 115 3.35 8.78 17.04
N TRP A 116 4.20 9.43 16.23
CA TRP A 116 4.54 10.85 16.42
C TRP A 116 3.66 11.86 15.66
N ALA A 117 2.63 11.41 14.95
CA ALA A 117 1.70 12.29 14.22
C ALA A 117 0.69 12.97 15.16
#